data_AF-A0A2N2SZL3-F1
#
_entry.id   AF-A0A2N2SZL3-F1
#
_cell.length_a   1.000
_cell.length_b   1.000
_cell.length_c   1.000
_cell.angle_alpha   90.00
_cell.angle_beta   90.00
_cell.angle_gamma   90.00
#
_symmetry.space_group_name_H-M   'P 1'
#
loop_
_entity.id
_entity.type
_entity.pdbx_description
1 polymer ?
#
loop_
_entity_poly.entity_id
_entity_poly.type
_entity_poly.pdbx_seq_one_letter_code
_entity_poly.pdbx_strand_id
1 'polypeptide(L)'
;MQATRIIAIRHGETAWNVATRLQGHLDIALNSKGLWQAKQVASALSGESIHAIYTSDLLRAWQTANALAHAADAPLVASQGLRDAFDPKQ
;
A
#
# COMPACT_ATOMS: atom_id res chain seq x y z
N MET A 1 17.69 8.98 -23.10
CA MET A 1 17.32 7.90 -22.17
C MET A 1 15.91 8.19 -21.66
N GLN A 2 15.00 7.22 -21.66
CA GLN A 2 13.74 7.34 -20.92
C GLN A 2 14.02 7.08 -19.44
N ALA A 3 13.50 7.93 -18.56
CA ALA A 3 13.58 7.74 -17.12
C ALA A 3 12.33 7.00 -16.63
N THR A 4 12.51 6.08 -15.67
CA THR A 4 11.38 5.48 -14.94
C THR A 4 11.04 6.34 -13.74
N ARG A 5 9.80 6.79 -13.63
CA ARG A 5 9.32 7.52 -12.46
C ARG A 5 8.73 6.52 -11.45
N ILE A 6 9.19 6.58 -10.21
CA ILE A 6 8.70 5.76 -9.10
C ILE A 6 7.82 6.60 -8.20
N ILE A 7 6.62 6.10 -7.87
CA ILE A 7 5.71 6.71 -6.90
C ILE A 7 5.66 5.76 -5.70
N ALA A 8 6.17 6.21 -4.55
CA ALA A 8 6.14 5.44 -3.31
C ALA A 8 4.92 5.84 -2.47
N ILE A 9 4.10 4.86 -2.09
CA ILE A 9 2.86 5.07 -1.36
C ILE A 9 2.89 4.22 -0.09
N ARG A 10 2.69 4.87 1.06
CA ARG A 10 2.50 4.16 2.32
C ARG A 10 1.06 3.64 2.41
N HIS A 11 0.88 2.46 3.01
CA HIS A 11 -0.44 1.91 3.27
C HIS A 11 -1.32 2.88 4.10
N GLY A 12 -2.64 2.78 3.93
CA GLY A 12 -3.61 3.53 4.73
C GLY A 12 -3.61 3.15 6.22
N GLU A 13 -4.36 3.90 7.02
CA GLU A 13 -4.46 3.69 8.46
C GLU A 13 -5.07 2.32 8.82
N THR A 14 -4.52 1.69 9.87
CA THR A 14 -5.04 0.49 10.51
C THR A 14 -5.43 0.79 11.96
N ALA A 15 -6.17 -0.11 12.61
CA ALA A 15 -6.50 0.02 14.04
C ALA A 15 -5.25 0.13 14.94
N TRP A 16 -4.13 -0.50 14.55
CA TRP A 16 -2.90 -0.47 15.34
C TRP A 16 -2.11 0.82 15.18
N ASN A 17 -2.23 1.50 14.04
CA ASN A 17 -1.69 2.86 13.91
C ASN A 17 -2.35 3.82 14.91
N VAL A 18 -3.67 3.72 15.07
CA VAL A 18 -4.45 4.54 16.01
C VAL A 18 -4.07 4.21 17.47
N ALA A 19 -3.91 2.92 17.78
CA ALA A 19 -3.52 2.46 19.11
C ALA A 19 -2.02 2.62 19.43
N THR A 20 -1.24 3.27 18.55
CA THR A 20 0.22 3.41 18.61
C THR A 20 0.94 2.10 18.93
N ARG A 21 0.45 0.99 18.37
CA ARG A 21 1.07 -0.34 18.51
C ARG A 21 1.94 -0.62 17.30
N LEU A 22 3.12 -1.19 17.55
CA LEU A 22 4.00 -1.69 16.50
C LEU A 22 3.35 -2.89 15.80
N GLN A 23 3.23 -2.87 14.47
CA GLN A 23 2.54 -3.92 13.71
C GLN A 23 3.46 -5.08 13.31
N GLY A 24 4.75 -4.82 13.09
CA GLY A 24 5.67 -5.81 12.53
C GLY A 24 5.10 -6.48 11.27
N HIS A 25 5.16 -7.82 11.24
CA HIS A 25 4.59 -8.66 10.18
C HIS A 25 3.20 -9.20 10.51
N LEU A 26 2.52 -8.67 11.54
CA LEU A 26 1.13 -9.03 11.79
C LEU A 26 0.25 -8.49 10.67
N ASP A 27 -0.62 -9.37 10.19
CA ASP A 27 -1.43 -9.12 9.01
C ASP A 27 -2.73 -8.41 9.38
N ILE A 28 -2.62 -7.09 9.56
CA ILE A 28 -3.72 -6.22 10.01
C ILE A 28 -4.28 -5.47 8.82
N ALA A 29 -5.60 -5.57 8.62
CA ALA A 29 -6.31 -4.84 7.58
C ALA A 29 -6.35 -3.32 7.84
N LEU A 30 -6.60 -2.57 6.76
CA LEU A 30 -6.99 -1.17 6.85
C LEU A 30 -8.28 -1.02 7.67
N ASN A 31 -8.35 0.05 8.46
CA ASN A 31 -9.61 0.46 9.09
C ASN A 31 -10.46 1.26 8.08
N SER A 32 -11.66 1.70 8.49
CA SER A 32 -12.56 2.47 7.61
C SER A 32 -11.91 3.73 7.05
N LYS A 33 -11.06 4.40 7.84
CA LYS A 33 -10.31 5.59 7.40
C LYS A 33 -9.18 5.21 6.43
N GLY A 34 -8.48 4.10 6.65
CA GLY A 34 -7.49 3.56 5.73
C GLY A 34 -8.08 3.17 4.39
N LEU A 35 -9.27 2.54 4.37
CA LEU A 35 -9.99 2.21 3.14
C LEU A 35 -10.42 3.49 2.39
N TRP A 36 -10.85 4.52 3.12
CA TRP A 36 -11.13 5.83 2.53
C TRP A 36 -9.86 6.45 1.95
N GLN A 37 -8.75 6.45 2.67
CA GLN A 37 -7.45 6.95 2.20
C GLN A 37 -6.97 6.24 0.92
N ALA A 38 -7.13 4.91 0.85
CA ALA A 38 -6.79 4.13 -0.34
C ALA A 38 -7.57 4.60 -1.58
N LYS A 39 -8.88 4.87 -1.42
CA LYS A 39 -9.71 5.43 -2.49
C LYS A 39 -9.27 6.85 -2.89
N GLN A 40 -8.91 7.69 -1.92
CA GLN A 40 -8.46 9.06 -2.21
C GLN A 40 -7.16 9.07 -3.02
N VAL A 41 -6.19 8.22 -2.67
CA VAL A 41 -4.95 8.09 -3.44
C VAL A 41 -5.22 7.57 -4.85
N ALA A 42 -6.09 6.57 -5.00
CA ALA A 42 -6.47 6.05 -6.32
C ALA A 42 -7.12 7.15 -7.19
N SER A 43 -7.99 7.97 -6.60
CA SER A 43 -8.58 9.11 -7.28
C SER A 43 -7.54 10.18 -7.65
N ALA A 44 -6.61 10.49 -6.74
CA ALA A 44 -5.57 11.51 -6.95
C ALA A 44 -4.60 11.13 -8.07
N LEU A 45 -4.39 9.82 -8.30
CA LEU A 45 -3.48 9.29 -9.31
C LEU A 45 -4.20 8.81 -10.58
N SER A 46 -5.51 9.05 -10.71
CA SER A 46 -6.31 8.59 -11.86
C SER A 46 -5.84 9.13 -13.22
N GLY A 47 -5.14 10.27 -13.25
CA GLY A 47 -4.56 10.84 -14.46
C GLY A 47 -3.14 10.36 -14.78
N GLU A 48 -2.53 9.52 -13.93
CA GLU A 48 -1.17 9.06 -14.10
C GLU A 48 -1.11 7.74 -14.89
N SER A 49 -0.15 7.64 -15.82
CA SER A 49 0.10 6.39 -16.55
C SER A 49 0.89 5.41 -15.66
N ILE A 50 0.17 4.58 -14.91
CA ILE A 50 0.74 3.55 -14.04
C ILE A 50 0.83 2.24 -14.82
N HIS A 51 2.04 1.79 -15.12
CA HIS A 51 2.28 0.57 -15.91
C HIS A 51 2.39 -0.70 -15.04
N ALA A 52 2.73 -0.56 -13.76
CA ALA A 52 2.88 -1.68 -12.84
C ALA A 52 2.78 -1.19 -11.39
N ILE A 53 2.21 -2.02 -10.51
CA ILE A 53 2.11 -1.75 -9.09
C ILE A 53 2.74 -2.91 -8.32
N TYR A 54 3.66 -2.59 -7.42
CA TYR A 54 4.30 -3.53 -6.52
C TYR A 54 3.95 -3.18 -5.08
N THR A 55 3.68 -4.19 -4.27
CA THR A 55 3.31 -4.02 -2.86
C THR A 55 3.89 -5.14 -2.01
N SER A 56 3.96 -4.95 -0.69
CA SER A 56 4.18 -6.07 0.21
C SER A 56 2.95 -6.98 0.23
N ASP A 57 3.15 -8.23 0.64
CA ASP A 57 2.07 -9.20 0.83
C ASP A 57 1.25 -8.96 2.12
N LEU A 58 1.52 -7.88 2.86
CA LEU A 58 0.73 -7.51 4.04
C LEU A 58 -0.59 -6.86 3.63
N LEU A 59 -1.69 -7.28 4.23
CA LEU A 59 -3.06 -6.94 3.85
C LEU A 59 -3.32 -5.44 3.80
N ARG A 60 -2.77 -4.66 4.75
CA ARG A 60 -2.84 -3.18 4.72
C ARG A 60 -2.26 -2.56 3.45
N ALA A 61 -1.11 -3.05 3.00
CA ALA A 61 -0.44 -2.55 1.81
C ALA A 61 -1.16 -3.08 0.56
N TRP A 62 -1.54 -4.35 0.56
CA TRP A 62 -2.36 -4.96 -0.50
C TRP A 62 -3.67 -4.20 -0.73
N GLN A 63 -4.45 -3.93 0.31
CA GLN A 63 -5.72 -3.21 0.20
C GLN A 63 -5.55 -1.79 -0.36
N THR A 64 -4.47 -1.12 0.02
CA THR A 64 -4.12 0.21 -0.53
C THR A 64 -3.80 0.10 -2.01
N ALA A 65 -2.88 -0.80 -2.38
CA ALA A 65 -2.43 -1.01 -3.75
C ALA A 65 -3.55 -1.52 -4.68
N ASN A 66 -4.46 -2.35 -4.15
CA ASN A 66 -5.60 -2.89 -4.87
C ASN A 66 -6.56 -1.78 -5.32
N ALA A 67 -6.77 -0.74 -4.50
CA ALA A 67 -7.59 0.41 -4.90
C ALA A 67 -6.97 1.15 -6.11
N LEU A 68 -5.65 1.30 -6.15
CA LEU A 68 -4.96 1.88 -7.32
C LEU A 68 -5.03 0.97 -8.54
N ALA A 69 -4.79 -0.33 -8.37
CA ALA A 69 -4.80 -1.30 -9.47
C ALA A 69 -6.13 -1.30 -10.20
N HIS A 70 -7.25 -1.24 -9.46
CA HIS A 70 -8.58 -1.13 -10.03
C HIS A 70 -8.80 0.20 -10.77
N ALA A 71 -8.27 1.31 -10.26
CA ALA A 71 -8.45 2.63 -10.86
C ALA A 71 -7.58 2.86 -12.09
N ALA A 72 -6.38 2.29 -12.11
CA ALA A 72 -5.39 2.46 -13.17
C ALA A 72 -5.39 1.34 -14.23
N ASP A 73 -6.20 0.28 -14.03
CA ASP A 73 -6.20 -0.94 -14.84
C ASP A 73 -4.78 -1.51 -15.04
N ALA A 74 -4.03 -1.58 -13.93
CA ALA A 74 -2.62 -1.93 -13.93
C ALA A 74 -2.35 -3.25 -13.17
N PRO A 75 -1.37 -4.06 -13.62
CA PRO A 75 -0.99 -5.27 -12.90
C PRO A 75 -0.52 -4.98 -11.47
N LEU A 76 -1.05 -5.75 -10.51
CA LEU A 76 -0.66 -5.71 -9.11
C LEU A 76 0.15 -6.96 -8.74
N VAL A 77 1.36 -6.75 -8.22
CA VAL A 77 2.29 -7.82 -7.84
C VAL A 77 2.67 -7.69 -6.36
N ALA A 78 2.42 -8.74 -5.57
CA ALA A 78 2.91 -8.83 -4.20
C ALA A 78 4.36 -9.32 -4.16
N SER A 79 5.17 -8.76 -3.25
CA SER A 79 6.55 -9.18 -3.01
C SER A 79 6.90 -9.08 -1.52
N GLN A 80 7.37 -10.19 -0.94
CA GLN A 80 7.85 -10.22 0.45
C GLN A 80 9.05 -9.29 0.69
N GLY A 81 9.84 -9.00 -0.34
CA GLY A 81 10.97 -8.07 -0.26
C GLY A 81 10.57 -6.62 0.02
N LEU A 82 9.27 -6.31 -0.05
CA LEU A 82 8.71 -4.98 0.25
C LEU A 82 8.07 -4.88 1.64
N ARG A 83 8.13 -5.94 2.47
CA ARG A 83 7.62 -5.90 3.85
C ARG A 83 8.37 -4.84 4.66
N ASP A 84 7.65 -4.21 5.59
CA ASP A 84 8.25 -3.29 6.56
C ASP A 84 9.37 -4.00 7.34
N ALA A 85 10.39 -3.23 7.74
CA ALA A 85 11.48 -3.74 8.55
C ALA A 85 10.93 -4.38 9.82
N PHE A 86 11.22 -5.67 9.99
CA PHE A 86 10.95 -6.41 11.21
C PHE A 86 12.22 -6.40 12.04
N ASP A 87 12.18 -5.72 13.17
CA ASP A 87 13.19 -5.89 14.21
C ASP A 87 12.71 -6.99 15.17
N PRO A 88 13.28 -8.20 15.13
CA PRO A 88 12.89 -9.29 16.02
C PRO A 88 13.20 -9.03 17.50
N LYS A 89 13.86 -7.91 17.83
CA LYS A 89 14.28 -7.54 19.19
C LYS A 89 13.40 -6.47 19.86
N GLN A 90 12.35 -6.00 19.19
CA GLN A 90 11.33 -5.10 19.74
C GLN A 90 9.98 -5.80 19.85
#